data_AF-L0DZ66-F1
#
_entry.id   AF-L0DZ66-F1
#
_cell.length_a   1.000
_cell.length_b   1.000
_cell.length_c   1.000
_cell.angle_alpha   90.00
_cell.angle_beta   90.00
_cell.angle_gamma   90.00
#
_symmetry.space_group_name_H-M   'P 1'
#
loop_
_entity.id
_entity.type
_entity.pdbx_description
1 polymer ?
#
loop_
_entity_poly.entity_id
_entity_poly.type
_entity_poly.pdbx_seq_one_letter_code
_entity_poly.pdbx_strand_id
1 'polypeptide(L)'
;MVEKKVFRGEMVNVSASEYCESRGTRLSDYEMRGVFMKGGYSGSTIFESFRRDVPVEAEAVTNIRYLGTVTGESFFYAARRLEVMIGTALIPKHRAQGDPTPEDR
;
A
#
# COMPACT_ATOMS: atom_id res chain seq x y z
N MET A 1 10.59 18.94 10.51
CA MET A 1 9.41 18.04 10.44
C MET A 1 9.46 17.40 9.06
N VAL A 2 9.82 16.13 8.95
CA VAL A 2 9.94 15.45 7.64
C VAL A 2 8.53 15.11 7.17
N GLU A 3 8.05 15.74 6.10
CA GLU A 3 6.81 15.33 5.45
C GLU A 3 7.00 13.89 4.95
N LYS A 4 6.38 12.94 5.65
CA LYS A 4 6.28 11.57 5.13
C LYS A 4 5.38 11.61 3.90
N LYS A 5 5.95 11.36 2.72
CA LYS A 5 5.18 11.16 1.50
C LYS A 5 4.18 10.02 1.74
N VAL A 6 2.89 10.28 1.52
CA VAL A 6 1.80 9.31 1.72
C VAL A 6 1.42 8.74 0.36
N PHE A 7 1.20 7.43 0.28
CA PHE A 7 0.67 6.79 -0.93
C PHE A 7 -0.67 7.42 -1.35
N ARG A 8 -0.79 7.73 -2.65
CA ARG A 8 -1.98 8.37 -3.25
C ARG A 8 -2.65 7.51 -4.32
N GLY A 9 -2.16 6.30 -4.54
CA GLY A 9 -2.71 5.38 -5.52
C GLY A 9 -4.04 4.77 -5.08
N GLU A 10 -4.52 3.85 -5.91
CA GLU A 10 -5.82 3.21 -5.70
C GLU A 10 -5.75 2.12 -4.63
N MET A 11 -6.80 1.97 -3.83
CA MET A 11 -6.95 0.87 -2.87
C MET A 11 -8.18 0.08 -3.28
N VAL A 12 -7.97 -1.12 -3.82
CA VAL A 12 -9.02 -1.94 -4.41
C VAL A 12 -9.01 -3.34 -3.80
N ASN A 13 -10.21 -3.88 -3.57
CA ASN A 13 -10.37 -5.24 -3.04
C ASN A 13 -10.65 -6.24 -4.17
N VAL A 14 -9.71 -6.32 -5.09
CA VAL A 14 -9.65 -7.33 -6.18
C VAL A 14 -8.25 -7.96 -6.18
N SER A 15 -8.07 -9.06 -6.89
CA SER A 15 -6.75 -9.65 -7.10
C SER A 15 -5.86 -8.76 -7.98
N ALA A 16 -4.54 -8.94 -7.90
CA ALA A 16 -3.61 -8.24 -8.78
C ALA A 16 -3.86 -8.56 -10.26
N SER A 17 -4.24 -9.81 -10.57
CA SER A 17 -4.58 -10.23 -11.93
C SER A 17 -5.80 -9.48 -12.47
N GLU A 18 -6.89 -9.45 -11.70
CA GLU A 18 -8.12 -8.72 -12.08
C GLU A 18 -7.87 -7.22 -12.24
N TYR A 19 -7.03 -6.64 -11.37
CA TYR A 19 -6.62 -5.25 -11.51
C TYR A 19 -5.88 -5.02 -12.84
N CYS A 20 -4.86 -5.83 -13.11
CA CYS A 20 -4.07 -5.74 -14.33
C CYS A 20 -4.93 -5.92 -15.59
N GLU A 21 -5.82 -6.91 -15.60
CA GLU A 21 -6.78 -7.17 -16.68
C GLU A 21 -7.68 -5.96 -16.94
N SER A 22 -8.23 -5.35 -15.88
CA SER A 22 -9.09 -4.16 -16.01
C SER A 22 -8.38 -2.94 -16.59
N ARG A 23 -7.04 -2.90 -16.47
CA ARG A 23 -6.17 -1.80 -16.94
C ARG A 23 -5.47 -2.12 -18.26
N GLY A 24 -5.65 -3.33 -18.82
CA GLY A 24 -4.92 -3.78 -19.99
C GLY A 24 -3.40 -3.93 -19.77
N THR A 25 -2.98 -4.14 -18.52
CA THR A 25 -1.57 -4.34 -18.13
C THR A 25 -1.31 -5.78 -17.74
N ARG A 26 -0.04 -6.16 -17.53
CA ARG A 26 0.35 -7.51 -17.11
C ARG A 26 0.95 -7.48 -15.71
N LEU A 27 0.79 -8.57 -14.96
CA LEU A 27 1.46 -8.73 -13.66
C LEU A 27 2.98 -8.57 -13.74
N SER A 28 3.59 -8.97 -14.86
CA SER A 28 5.02 -8.83 -15.13
C SER A 28 5.49 -7.37 -15.12
N ASP A 29 4.59 -6.43 -15.38
CA ASP A 29 4.88 -4.99 -15.47
C ASP A 29 5.05 -4.37 -14.08
N TYR A 30 4.71 -5.11 -13.02
CA TYR A 30 4.76 -4.66 -11.64
C TYR A 30 5.71 -5.51 -10.79
N GLU A 31 6.37 -4.86 -9.83
CA GLU A 31 6.87 -5.49 -8.61
C GLU A 31 5.71 -5.55 -7.62
N MET A 32 5.43 -6.75 -7.10
CA MET A 32 4.41 -6.96 -6.09
C MET A 32 5.06 -6.97 -4.71
N ARG A 33 4.62 -6.07 -3.82
CA ARG A 33 5.12 -6.00 -2.45
C ARG A 33 3.98 -6.16 -1.46
N GLY A 34 4.12 -7.11 -0.53
CA GLY A 34 3.18 -7.24 0.59
C GLY A 34 3.26 -6.01 1.48
N VAL A 35 2.11 -5.44 1.82
CA VAL A 35 1.98 -4.36 2.78
C VAL A 35 1.25 -4.88 4.00
N PHE A 36 1.83 -4.65 5.17
CA PHE A 36 1.30 -5.09 6.45
C PHE A 36 1.34 -3.91 7.42
N MET A 37 0.19 -3.57 7.99
CA MET A 37 0.09 -2.59 9.07
C MET A 37 -0.37 -3.27 10.35
N LYS A 38 0.33 -2.96 11.45
CA LYS A 38 -0.04 -3.35 12.81
C LYS A 38 -0.21 -2.09 13.67
N GLY A 39 -1.46 -1.79 14.01
CA GLY A 39 -1.83 -0.66 14.87
C GLY A 39 -2.45 0.50 14.08
N GLY A 40 -3.50 1.10 14.63
CA GLY A 40 -4.04 2.37 14.16
C GLY A 40 -3.31 3.54 14.81
N TYR A 41 -2.98 4.57 14.05
CA TYR A 41 -2.51 5.83 14.64
C TYR A 41 -3.69 6.53 15.32
N SER A 42 -3.49 7.02 16.54
CA SER A 42 -4.51 7.77 17.28
C SER A 42 -4.99 8.96 16.46
N GLY A 43 -6.29 9.04 16.17
CA GLY A 43 -6.93 10.15 15.46
C GLY A 43 -7.05 10.02 13.92
N SER A 44 -6.65 8.91 13.31
CA SER A 44 -6.85 8.64 11.87
C SER A 44 -7.60 7.34 11.60
N THR A 45 -8.26 7.24 10.46
CA THR A 45 -8.91 5.98 10.07
C THR A 45 -7.86 4.88 9.81
N ILE A 46 -8.26 3.63 9.96
CA ILE A 46 -7.40 2.46 9.69
C ILE A 46 -6.82 2.49 8.26
N PHE A 47 -7.60 2.95 7.28
CA PHE A 47 -7.17 3.05 5.89
C PHE A 47 -6.15 4.18 5.67
N GLU A 48 -6.32 5.33 6.33
CA GLU A 48 -5.32 6.41 6.28
C GLU A 48 -4.01 6.00 6.95
N SER A 49 -4.10 5.25 8.03
CA SER A 49 -2.94 4.65 8.69
C SER A 49 -2.23 3.70 7.73
N PHE A 50 -2.99 2.81 7.07
CA PHE A 50 -2.46 1.82 6.15
C PHE A 50 -1.75 2.47 4.94
N ARG A 51 -2.31 3.55 4.39
CA ARG A 51 -1.68 4.32 3.30
C ARG A 51 -0.29 4.87 3.64
N ARG A 52 0.07 5.02 4.91
CA ARG A 52 1.41 5.48 5.33
C ARG A 52 2.46 4.38 5.27
N ASP A 53 2.03 3.12 5.32
CA ASP A 53 2.91 1.94 5.25
C ASP A 53 3.03 1.40 3.81
N VAL A 54 2.22 1.92 2.88
CA VAL A 54 2.29 1.59 1.45
C VAL A 54 3.45 2.36 0.78
N PRO A 55 4.28 1.71 -0.06
CA PRO A 55 5.28 2.37 -0.89
C PRO A 55 4.66 3.50 -1.73
N VAL A 56 5.30 4.66 -1.75
CA VAL A 56 4.74 5.87 -2.38
C VAL A 56 4.73 5.78 -3.91
N GLU A 57 5.61 4.95 -4.46
CA GLU A 57 5.74 4.61 -5.87
C GLU A 57 4.72 3.57 -6.34
N ALA A 58 3.93 2.97 -5.44
CA ALA A 58 2.88 2.05 -5.83
C ALA A 58 1.78 2.78 -6.61
N GLU A 59 1.27 2.14 -7.65
CA GLU A 59 0.09 2.62 -8.39
C GLU A 59 -1.20 2.23 -7.67
N ALA A 60 -1.24 0.99 -7.17
CA ALA A 60 -2.41 0.44 -6.50
C ALA A 60 -2.01 -0.50 -5.36
N VAL A 61 -2.93 -0.69 -4.42
CA VAL A 61 -2.91 -1.78 -3.45
C VAL A 61 -4.13 -2.67 -3.71
N THR A 62 -3.85 -3.93 -3.96
CA THR A 62 -4.84 -4.97 -4.26
C THR A 62 -4.99 -5.93 -3.07
N ASN A 63 -6.00 -6.80 -3.09
CA ASN A 63 -6.25 -7.81 -2.06
C ASN A 63 -6.31 -7.25 -0.63
N ILE A 64 -6.89 -6.06 -0.45
CA ILE A 64 -6.92 -5.41 0.85
C ILE A 64 -7.85 -6.17 1.80
N ARG A 65 -7.31 -6.62 2.94
CA ARG A 65 -8.07 -7.33 3.96
C ARG A 65 -7.83 -6.72 5.33
N TYR A 66 -8.93 -6.46 6.03
CA TYR A 66 -8.92 -6.19 7.46
C TYR A 66 -8.96 -7.53 8.20
N LEU A 67 -7.94 -7.81 9.01
CA LEU A 67 -7.81 -9.07 9.73
C LEU A 67 -8.40 -9.02 11.15
N GLY A 68 -8.89 -7.85 11.58
CA GLY A 68 -9.54 -7.66 12.87
C GLY A 68 -8.73 -6.84 13.86
N THR A 69 -9.30 -6.73 15.07
CA THR A 69 -8.70 -6.06 16.21
C THR A 69 -8.13 -7.10 17.17
N VAL A 70 -6.82 -7.05 17.42
CA VAL A 70 -6.21 -7.82 18.49
C VAL A 70 -6.28 -7.00 19.77
N THR A 71 -7.08 -7.48 20.72
CA THR A 71 -7.13 -6.95 22.09
C THR A 71 -6.31 -7.88 22.98
N GLY A 72 -5.11 -7.44 23.38
CA GLY A 72 -4.30 -8.17 24.35
C GLY A 72 -4.60 -7.71 25.77
N GLU A 73 -5.11 -8.61 26.63
CA GLU A 73 -5.24 -8.36 28.07
C GLU A 73 -3.87 -8.33 28.79
N SER A 74 -2.79 -8.74 28.12
CA SER A 74 -1.47 -8.97 28.76
C SER A 74 -0.37 -7.96 28.43
N PHE A 75 -0.65 -6.91 27.65
CA PHE A 75 0.34 -5.83 27.40
C PHE A 75 0.01 -4.62 28.28
N PHE A 76 0.46 -4.70 29.54
CA PHE A 76 0.52 -3.65 30.56
C PHE A 76 -0.10 -2.27 30.20
N TYR A 77 -1.25 -1.99 30.82
CA TYR A 77 -1.78 -0.65 31.15
C TYR A 77 -2.05 0.37 30.04
N ALA A 78 -2.20 -0.05 28.79
CA ALA A 78 -3.01 0.68 27.83
C ALA A 78 -3.68 -0.34 26.91
N ALA A 79 -5.00 -0.50 27.02
CA ALA A 79 -5.80 -1.30 26.10
C ALA A 79 -5.77 -0.69 24.69
N ARG A 80 -4.62 -0.81 24.01
CA ARG A 80 -4.44 -0.37 22.64
C ARG A 80 -5.00 -1.47 21.77
N ARG A 81 -6.23 -1.26 21.29
CA ARG A 81 -6.82 -2.00 20.19
C ARG A 81 -5.84 -1.97 19.02
N LEU A 82 -5.24 -3.12 18.69
CA LEU A 82 -4.33 -3.25 17.56
C LEU A 82 -5.13 -3.70 16.35
N GLU A 83 -5.37 -2.79 15.43
CA GLU A 83 -5.99 -3.10 14.16
C GLU A 83 -4.96 -3.61 13.16
N VAL A 84 -5.31 -4.67 12.42
CA VAL A 84 -4.42 -5.30 11.44
C VAL A 84 -5.01 -5.23 10.04
N MET A 85 -4.23 -4.71 9.10
CA MET A 85 -4.61 -4.63 7.69
C MET A 85 -3.46 -5.13 6.81
N ILE A 86 -3.82 -5.87 5.76
CA ILE A 86 -2.89 -6.39 4.76
C ILE A 86 -3.34 -6.01 3.35
N GLY A 87 -2.39 -5.98 2.42
CA GLY A 87 -2.66 -5.85 0.99
C GLY A 87 -1.39 -6.10 0.17
N THR A 88 -1.51 -6.00 -1.14
CA THR A 88 -0.40 -6.15 -2.08
C THR A 88 -0.25 -4.87 -2.89
N ALA A 89 0.82 -4.12 -2.65
CA ALA A 89 1.19 -2.97 -3.46
C ALA A 89 1.73 -3.42 -4.82
N LEU A 90 1.20 -2.81 -5.88
CA LEU A 90 1.65 -2.94 -7.26
C LEU A 90 2.52 -1.75 -7.61
N ILE A 91 3.83 -1.97 -7.70
CA ILE A 91 4.82 -0.94 -8.01
C ILE A 91 5.21 -1.11 -9.49
N PRO A 92 4.91 -0.14 -10.37
CA PRO A 92 5.29 -0.26 -11.78
C PRO A 92 6.81 -0.39 -11.94
N LYS A 93 7.26 -1.38 -12.73
CA LYS A 93 8.69 -1.56 -13.03
C LYS A 93 9.22 -0.50 -14.00
N HIS A 94 8.34 0.12 -14.79
CA HIS A 94 8.71 1.05 -15.86
C HIS A 94 8.32 2.49 -15.55
N ARG A 95 9.23 3.18 -14.83
CA ARG A 95 9.51 4.61 -14.97
C ARG A 95 10.99 4.97 -14.73
N ALA A 96 11.89 3.99 -14.83
CA ALA A 96 13.33 4.19 -14.56
C ALA A 96 14.24 4.06 -15.79
N GLN A 97 13.73 3.85 -17.01
CA GLN A 97 14.59 3.77 -18.18
C GLN A 97 13.85 4.14 -19.47
N GLY A 98 14.24 5.27 -20.07
CA GLY A 98 14.17 5.46 -21.52
C GLY A 98 13.19 6.50 -22.07
N ASP A 99 13.13 7.73 -21.52
CA ASP A 99 12.81 8.88 -22.37
C ASP A 99 14.15 9.54 -22.77
N PRO A 100 14.58 9.49 -24.05
CA PRO A 100 15.67 10.33 -24.50
C PRO A 100 15.23 11.79 -24.41
N THR A 101 15.94 12.59 -23.61
CA THR A 101 15.82 14.05 -23.64
C THR A 101 16.18 14.56 -25.04
N PRO A 102 15.48 15.57 -25.59
CA PRO A 102 15.69 16.04 -26.96
C PRO A 102 17.03 16.78 -27.20
N GLU A 103 17.99 16.72 -26.27
CA GLU A 103 19.21 17.54 -26.29
C GLU A 103 20.45 16.83 -26.88
N ASP A 104 20.32 15.58 -27.36
CA ASP A 104 21.43 14.87 -28.04
C ASP A 104 21.33 14.93 -29.58
N ARG A 105 20.88 16.06 -30.15
CA ARG A 105 20.94 16.33 -31.60
C ARG A 105 21.69 17.62 -31.90
#